data_AF-A0A7R8WZ06-F1
#
_entry.id   AF-A0A7R8WZ06-F1
#
_cell.length_a   1.000
_cell.length_b   1.000
_cell.length_c   1.000
_cell.angle_alpha   90.00
_cell.angle_beta   90.00
_cell.angle_gamma   90.00
#
_symmetry.space_group_name_H-M   'P 1'
#
loop_
_entity.id
_entity.type
_entity.pdbx_description
1 polymer ?
#
loop_
_entity_poly.entity_id
_entity_poly.type
_entity_poly.pdbx_seq_one_letter_code
_entity_poly.pdbx_strand_id
1 'polypeptide(L)'
;MGRAFVASKVYNSRMVLQRALRDHLDKVDESLIRAAVNRLAAILDHLRGDLPLDKVRGFEGEAAQIYFGVFDQFITSQKRDFFFHQRSRRPPLDRVNCLLSFLYTLLMHDVRSALECVGLDPAVGYLHRDRPGRPSLALDLMEEFRPVVADRLALSLINLGQVKAKGFEIRESGAVMMEDEARKTVLVAYQKRKQSEIVHPFLQEKMQLGLLFHAQALLLARFLRGDLDGYDVSTTSTGGQRRLRRVAKACKDYGQRVQFSVFECIVDPAQWAVLRQRLIDEIEEEQDSLRFYFLGSNWKRRVEHIGAKAGFDQEGPLII
;
A
#
# COMPACT_ATOMS: atom_id res chain seq x y z
N MET A 1 -0.48 14.45 -6.92
CA MET A 1 -1.06 13.45 -5.98
C MET A 1 -1.80 12.32 -6.69
N GLY A 2 -2.88 12.57 -7.45
CA GLY A 2 -3.66 11.50 -8.11
C GLY A 2 -2.83 10.50 -8.93
N ARG A 3 -1.77 10.98 -9.59
CA ARG A 3 -0.77 10.17 -10.31
C ARG A 3 -0.07 9.13 -9.41
N ALA A 4 0.28 9.49 -8.18
CA ALA A 4 0.97 8.59 -7.25
C ALA A 4 0.09 7.41 -6.86
N PHE A 5 -1.20 7.63 -6.55
CA PHE A 5 -2.14 6.56 -6.26
C PHE A 5 -2.29 5.57 -7.42
N VAL A 6 -2.37 6.09 -8.66
CA VAL A 6 -2.44 5.24 -9.86
C VAL A 6 -1.13 4.49 -10.08
N ALA A 7 0.02 5.13 -9.92
CA ALA A 7 1.32 4.48 -10.05
C ALA A 7 1.47 3.34 -9.02
N SER A 8 1.13 3.59 -7.75
CA SER A 8 1.11 2.58 -6.69
C SER A 8 0.20 1.40 -7.03
N LYS A 9 -1.02 1.66 -7.52
CA LYS A 9 -1.94 0.61 -7.99
C LYS A 9 -1.32 -0.24 -9.09
N VAL A 10 -0.82 0.39 -10.15
CA VAL A 10 -0.24 -0.28 -11.32
C VAL A 10 0.96 -1.12 -10.90
N TYR A 11 1.83 -0.57 -10.05
CA TYR A 11 2.98 -1.26 -9.50
C TYR A 11 2.56 -2.49 -8.69
N ASN A 12 1.61 -2.34 -7.76
CA ASN A 12 1.16 -3.43 -6.91
C ASN A 12 0.40 -4.51 -7.69
N SER A 13 -0.38 -4.14 -8.70
CA SER A 13 -0.96 -5.07 -9.67
C SER A 13 0.12 -5.85 -10.40
N ARG A 14 1.14 -5.18 -10.94
CA ARG A 14 2.27 -5.83 -11.63
C ARG A 14 3.02 -6.80 -10.70
N MET A 15 3.25 -6.42 -9.46
CA MET A 15 3.89 -7.27 -8.45
C MET A 15 3.08 -8.53 -8.13
N VAL A 16 1.75 -8.44 -8.11
CA VAL A 16 0.87 -9.60 -7.93
C VAL A 16 1.00 -10.55 -9.13
N LEU A 17 0.95 -10.02 -10.36
CA LEU A 17 1.11 -10.82 -11.59
C LEU A 17 2.49 -11.50 -11.65
N GLN A 18 3.56 -10.76 -11.38
CA GLN A 18 4.93 -11.29 -11.37
C GLN A 18 5.13 -12.36 -10.30
N ARG A 19 4.45 -12.25 -9.15
CA ARG A 19 4.50 -13.29 -8.13
C ARG A 19 3.76 -14.54 -8.57
N ALA A 20 2.58 -14.40 -9.18
CA ALA A 20 1.84 -15.55 -9.70
C ALA A 20 2.64 -16.32 -10.78
N LEU A 21 3.36 -15.59 -11.65
CA LEU A 21 4.32 -16.17 -12.60
C LEU A 21 5.48 -16.94 -11.95
N ARG A 22 5.79 -16.73 -10.67
CA ARG A 22 6.83 -17.52 -9.98
C ARG A 22 6.22 -18.71 -9.25
N ASP A 23 5.05 -18.50 -8.65
CA ASP A 23 4.44 -19.46 -7.74
C ASP A 23 3.61 -20.53 -8.50
N HIS A 24 3.18 -20.27 -9.75
CA HIS A 24 2.19 -21.09 -10.47
C HIS A 24 2.47 -21.28 -11.98
N LEU A 25 3.73 -21.34 -12.42
CA LEU A 25 4.12 -21.49 -13.84
C LEU A 25 3.30 -22.55 -14.60
N ASP A 26 3.13 -23.73 -13.99
CA ASP A 26 2.49 -24.87 -14.65
C ASP A 26 0.95 -24.78 -14.74
N LYS A 27 0.34 -23.76 -14.10
CA LYS A 27 -1.12 -23.64 -13.95
C LYS A 27 -1.70 -22.41 -14.63
N VAL A 28 -0.86 -21.57 -15.23
CA VAL A 28 -1.26 -20.28 -15.78
C VAL A 28 -0.72 -20.11 -17.20
N ASP A 29 -1.42 -19.33 -18.03
CA ASP A 29 -0.88 -18.90 -19.32
C ASP A 29 0.24 -17.87 -19.10
N GLU A 30 1.48 -18.35 -19.11
CA GLU A 30 2.68 -17.54 -18.92
C GLU A 30 2.76 -16.41 -19.95
N SER A 31 2.42 -16.68 -21.21
CA SER A 31 2.54 -15.72 -22.32
C SER A 31 1.61 -14.52 -22.10
N LEU A 32 0.36 -14.81 -21.72
CA LEU A 32 -0.68 -13.82 -21.47
C LEU A 32 -0.36 -12.97 -20.23
N ILE A 33 0.14 -13.59 -19.15
CA ILE A 33 0.49 -12.84 -17.93
C ILE A 33 1.76 -12.00 -18.15
N ARG A 34 2.77 -12.51 -18.87
CA ARG A 34 3.95 -11.70 -19.23
C ARG A 34 3.58 -10.49 -20.08
N ALA A 35 2.68 -10.66 -21.05
CA ALA A 35 2.17 -9.55 -21.83
C ALA A 35 1.49 -8.49 -20.94
N ALA A 36 0.65 -8.91 -19.99
CA ALA A 36 0.01 -8.02 -19.02
C ALA A 36 1.05 -7.29 -18.13
N VAL A 37 2.04 -8.00 -17.61
CA VAL A 37 3.15 -7.42 -16.81
C VAL A 37 3.89 -6.34 -17.60
N ASN A 38 4.20 -6.59 -18.87
CA ASN A 38 4.91 -5.64 -19.73
C ASN A 38 4.05 -4.40 -20.03
N ARG A 39 2.75 -4.57 -20.29
CA ARG A 39 1.84 -3.44 -20.49
C ARG A 39 1.70 -2.58 -19.23
N LEU A 40 1.60 -3.19 -18.05
CA LEU A 40 1.58 -2.45 -16.78
C LEU A 40 2.91 -1.72 -16.53
N ALA A 41 4.05 -2.30 -16.93
CA ALA A 41 5.34 -1.62 -16.88
C ALA A 41 5.37 -0.37 -17.78
N ALA A 42 4.88 -0.49 -19.02
CA ALA A 42 4.76 0.65 -19.92
C ALA A 42 3.87 1.77 -19.32
N ILE A 43 2.74 1.43 -18.69
CA ILE A 43 1.90 2.43 -18.00
C ILE A 43 2.68 3.16 -16.90
N LEU A 44 3.48 2.45 -16.10
CA LEU A 44 4.31 3.09 -15.06
C LEU A 44 5.32 4.08 -15.66
N ASP A 45 5.93 3.75 -16.79
CA ASP A 45 6.87 4.65 -17.46
C ASP A 45 6.17 5.92 -17.96
N HIS A 46 4.96 5.81 -18.52
CA HIS A 46 4.15 6.98 -18.91
C HIS A 46 3.76 7.84 -17.71
N LEU A 47 3.42 7.21 -16.58
CA LEU A 47 3.05 7.91 -15.34
C LEU A 47 4.21 8.66 -14.67
N ARG A 48 5.45 8.57 -15.19
CA ARG A 48 6.56 9.42 -14.72
C ARG A 48 6.45 10.85 -15.24
N GLY A 49 5.86 11.04 -16.42
CA GLY A 49 5.67 12.35 -17.04
C GLY A 49 4.63 13.20 -16.31
N ASP A 50 4.68 14.51 -16.55
CA ASP A 50 3.59 15.39 -16.15
C ASP A 50 2.40 15.20 -17.10
N LEU A 51 1.24 14.87 -16.52
CA LEU A 51 0.07 14.43 -17.26
C LEU A 51 -1.19 15.07 -16.68
N PRO A 52 -2.11 15.54 -17.54
CA PRO A 52 -3.40 16.03 -17.06
C PRO A 52 -4.19 14.90 -16.40
N LEU A 53 -5.00 15.25 -15.40
CA LEU A 53 -5.71 14.29 -14.54
C LEU A 53 -6.58 13.30 -15.33
N ASP A 54 -7.19 13.71 -16.43
CA ASP A 54 -8.02 12.82 -17.24
C ASP A 54 -7.21 11.74 -17.97
N LYS A 55 -5.95 12.03 -18.33
CA LYS A 55 -5.02 11.01 -18.85
C LYS A 55 -4.62 10.03 -17.75
N VAL A 56 -4.37 10.52 -16.53
CA VAL A 56 -4.08 9.68 -15.35
C VAL A 56 -5.25 8.73 -15.05
N ARG A 57 -6.49 9.21 -15.11
CA ARG A 57 -7.70 8.36 -15.01
C ARG A 57 -7.80 7.34 -16.15
N GLY A 58 -7.43 7.73 -17.36
CA GLY A 58 -7.34 6.82 -18.50
C GLY A 58 -6.39 5.64 -18.24
N PHE A 59 -5.18 5.93 -17.73
CA PHE A 59 -4.21 4.90 -17.35
C PHE A 59 -4.68 4.02 -16.20
N GLU A 60 -5.41 4.58 -15.21
CA GLU A 60 -6.03 3.79 -14.15
C GLU A 60 -7.03 2.77 -14.70
N GLY A 61 -7.89 3.21 -15.62
CA GLY A 61 -8.86 2.35 -16.30
C GLY A 61 -8.19 1.28 -17.15
N GLU A 62 -7.18 1.65 -17.94
CA GLU A 62 -6.43 0.68 -18.75
C GLU A 62 -5.72 -0.36 -17.88
N ALA A 63 -5.04 0.08 -16.82
CA ALA A 63 -4.37 -0.82 -15.89
C ALA A 63 -5.34 -1.79 -15.21
N ALA A 64 -6.54 -1.31 -14.83
CA ALA A 64 -7.59 -2.15 -14.30
C ALA A 64 -8.04 -3.20 -15.34
N GLN A 65 -8.25 -2.81 -16.60
CA GLN A 65 -8.63 -3.74 -17.66
C GLN A 65 -7.55 -4.81 -17.91
N ILE A 66 -6.28 -4.43 -17.97
CA ILE A 66 -5.16 -5.37 -18.13
C ILE A 66 -5.11 -6.36 -16.97
N TYR A 67 -5.13 -5.85 -15.74
CA TYR A 67 -5.01 -6.67 -14.54
C TYR A 67 -6.21 -7.62 -14.37
N PHE A 68 -7.43 -7.11 -14.58
CA PHE A 68 -8.65 -7.92 -14.47
C PHE A 68 -8.84 -8.89 -15.63
N GLY A 69 -8.35 -8.56 -16.83
CA GLY A 69 -8.40 -9.45 -17.99
C GLY A 69 -7.59 -10.74 -17.82
N VAL A 70 -6.60 -10.74 -16.92
CA VAL A 70 -5.80 -11.94 -16.60
C VAL A 70 -6.17 -12.55 -15.24
N PHE A 71 -7.12 -11.97 -14.51
CA PHE A 71 -7.42 -12.35 -13.13
C PHE A 71 -7.97 -13.77 -12.98
N ASP A 72 -8.78 -14.22 -13.95
CA ASP A 72 -9.34 -15.58 -13.99
C ASP A 72 -8.28 -16.69 -14.03
N GLN A 73 -7.08 -16.39 -14.56
CA GLN A 73 -5.95 -17.32 -14.58
C GLN A 73 -5.49 -17.70 -13.16
N PHE A 74 -5.74 -16.83 -12.18
CA PHE A 74 -5.33 -17.05 -10.79
C PHE A 74 -6.35 -17.85 -9.98
N ILE A 75 -7.52 -18.15 -10.55
CA ILE A 75 -8.50 -19.03 -9.95
C ILE A 75 -8.15 -20.47 -10.34
N THR A 76 -7.32 -21.09 -9.51
CA THR A 76 -6.76 -22.43 -9.76
C THR A 76 -7.61 -23.56 -9.16
N SER A 77 -8.63 -23.21 -8.36
CA SER A 77 -9.56 -24.16 -7.75
C SER A 77 -10.99 -23.65 -7.89
N GLN A 78 -11.96 -24.57 -7.87
CA GLN A 78 -13.39 -24.26 -7.95
C GLN A 78 -13.81 -23.45 -9.20
N LYS A 79 -13.07 -23.57 -10.32
CA LYS A 79 -13.21 -22.75 -11.53
C LYS A 79 -14.60 -22.83 -12.20
N ARG A 80 -15.33 -23.93 -11.98
CA ARG A 80 -16.72 -24.09 -12.43
C ARG A 80 -17.67 -23.10 -11.76
N ASP A 81 -17.44 -22.80 -10.48
CA ASP A 81 -18.34 -21.97 -9.68
C ASP A 81 -17.83 -20.55 -9.48
N PHE A 82 -16.51 -20.38 -9.55
CA PHE A 82 -15.80 -19.10 -9.45
C PHE A 82 -15.05 -18.86 -10.75
N PHE A 83 -15.54 -17.90 -11.53
CA PHE A 83 -14.95 -17.43 -12.76
C PHE A 83 -15.00 -15.90 -12.76
N PHE A 84 -14.15 -15.27 -13.56
CA PHE A 84 -14.07 -13.82 -13.60
C PHE A 84 -13.86 -13.30 -15.03
N HIS A 85 -14.90 -12.72 -15.63
CA HIS A 85 -14.80 -12.14 -16.97
C HIS A 85 -14.47 -10.65 -16.95
N GLN A 86 -15.13 -9.90 -16.07
CA GLN A 86 -14.96 -8.46 -15.94
C GLN A 86 -15.45 -7.99 -14.58
N ARG A 87 -15.06 -6.78 -14.17
CA ARG A 87 -15.51 -6.21 -12.90
C ARG A 87 -16.95 -5.66 -13.00
N SER A 88 -17.92 -6.35 -12.40
CA SER A 88 -19.28 -5.85 -12.17
C SER A 88 -19.47 -5.43 -10.70
N ARG A 89 -19.77 -4.15 -10.45
CA ARG A 89 -19.81 -3.62 -9.06
C ARG A 89 -21.20 -3.60 -8.45
N ARG A 90 -22.18 -3.00 -9.13
CA ARG A 90 -23.53 -2.74 -8.60
C ARG A 90 -24.59 -2.96 -9.69
N PRO A 91 -25.26 -4.12 -9.71
CA PRO A 91 -25.02 -5.31 -8.87
C PRO A 91 -23.76 -6.09 -9.29
N PRO A 92 -23.17 -6.92 -8.40
CA PRO A 92 -22.23 -7.96 -8.80
C PRO A 92 -22.98 -9.10 -9.52
N LEU A 93 -22.42 -9.58 -10.63
CA LEU A 93 -23.05 -10.58 -11.51
C LEU A 93 -22.42 -11.98 -11.39
N ASP A 94 -21.36 -12.12 -10.61
CA ASP A 94 -20.75 -13.41 -10.28
C ASP A 94 -20.21 -13.40 -8.83
N ARG A 95 -19.85 -14.60 -8.35
CA ARG A 95 -19.39 -14.83 -6.97
C ARG A 95 -18.07 -14.12 -6.67
N VAL A 96 -17.16 -14.03 -7.65
CA VAL A 96 -15.87 -13.36 -7.47
C VAL A 96 -16.07 -11.85 -7.33
N ASN A 97 -16.93 -11.26 -8.17
CA ASN A 97 -17.32 -9.87 -8.11
C ASN A 97 -18.03 -9.52 -6.79
N CYS A 98 -18.90 -10.41 -6.30
CA CYS A 98 -19.53 -10.27 -4.98
C CYS A 98 -18.49 -10.24 -3.86
N LEU A 99 -17.56 -11.22 -3.86
CA LEU A 99 -16.48 -11.31 -2.88
C LEU A 99 -15.55 -10.09 -2.90
N LEU A 100 -15.08 -9.67 -4.08
CA LEU A 100 -14.24 -8.48 -4.25
C LEU A 100 -14.97 -7.21 -3.81
N SER A 101 -16.26 -7.05 -4.14
CA SER A 101 -17.05 -5.90 -3.70
C SER A 101 -17.13 -5.82 -2.18
N PHE A 102 -17.33 -6.96 -1.51
CA PHE A 102 -17.38 -7.01 -0.05
C PHE A 102 -16.01 -6.66 0.56
N LEU A 103 -14.92 -7.28 0.08
CA LEU A 103 -13.56 -6.98 0.54
C LEU A 103 -13.14 -5.53 0.30
N TYR A 104 -13.50 -4.94 -0.84
CA TYR A 104 -13.24 -3.52 -1.11
C TYR A 104 -14.02 -2.60 -0.19
N THR A 105 -15.21 -3.01 0.24
CA THR A 105 -15.98 -2.24 1.23
C THR A 105 -15.27 -2.23 2.57
N LEU A 106 -14.81 -3.40 3.04
CA LEU A 106 -14.03 -3.50 4.30
C LEU A 106 -12.74 -2.68 4.23
N LEU A 107 -12.00 -2.80 3.14
CA LEU A 107 -10.76 -2.06 2.93
C LEU A 107 -11.00 -0.56 2.88
N MET A 108 -12.07 -0.10 2.21
CA MET A 108 -12.44 1.31 2.17
C MET A 108 -12.74 1.85 3.58
N HIS A 109 -13.44 1.08 4.42
CA HIS A 109 -13.70 1.49 5.81
C HIS A 109 -12.42 1.61 6.62
N ASP A 110 -11.50 0.65 6.53
CA ASP A 110 -10.20 0.72 7.24
C ASP A 110 -9.37 1.92 6.77
N VAL A 111 -9.30 2.17 5.46
CA VAL A 111 -8.56 3.31 4.88
C VAL A 111 -9.20 4.64 5.27
N ARG A 112 -10.54 4.71 5.26
CA ARG A 112 -11.28 5.89 5.72
C ARG A 112 -10.96 6.19 7.19
N SER A 113 -11.07 5.20 8.07
CA SER A 113 -10.74 5.37 9.48
C SER A 113 -9.27 5.77 9.68
N ALA A 114 -8.35 5.21 8.89
CA ALA A 114 -6.93 5.60 8.94
C ALA A 114 -6.71 7.08 8.58
N LEU A 115 -7.39 7.60 7.56
CA LEU A 115 -7.36 9.01 7.17
C LEU A 115 -7.93 9.91 8.27
N GLU A 116 -9.09 9.55 8.83
CA GLU A 116 -9.73 10.29 9.93
C GLU A 116 -8.80 10.35 11.17
N CYS A 117 -8.13 9.24 11.51
CA CYS A 117 -7.18 9.18 12.64
C CYS A 117 -5.97 10.11 12.50
N VAL A 118 -5.56 10.47 11.29
CA VAL A 118 -4.45 11.41 11.04
C VAL A 118 -4.92 12.82 10.75
N GLY A 119 -6.23 13.09 10.88
CA GLY A 119 -6.82 14.41 10.69
C GLY A 119 -7.07 14.80 9.22
N LEU A 120 -7.07 13.84 8.29
CA LEU A 120 -7.40 14.10 6.89
C LEU A 120 -8.90 13.90 6.64
N ASP A 121 -9.52 14.80 5.86
CA ASP A 121 -10.90 14.64 5.41
C ASP A 121 -11.00 13.56 4.32
N PRO A 122 -11.70 12.43 4.57
CA PRO A 122 -11.82 11.35 3.59
C PRO A 122 -12.58 11.74 2.32
N ALA A 123 -13.33 12.84 2.30
CA ALA A 123 -14.15 13.25 1.17
C ALA A 123 -13.35 13.93 0.04
N VAL A 124 -12.19 14.52 0.35
CA VAL A 124 -11.42 15.38 -0.57
C VAL A 124 -10.44 14.56 -1.41
N GLY A 125 -10.91 14.08 -2.57
CA GLY A 125 -10.12 13.22 -3.47
C GLY A 125 -9.20 13.99 -4.42
N TYR A 126 -8.11 13.35 -4.84
CA TYR A 126 -7.20 13.82 -5.88
C TYR A 126 -7.40 13.11 -7.23
N LEU A 127 -7.95 11.89 -7.23
CA LEU A 127 -8.22 11.10 -8.43
C LEU A 127 -9.72 10.95 -8.66
N HIS A 128 -10.45 10.47 -7.66
CA HIS A 128 -11.90 10.35 -7.72
C HIS A 128 -12.56 11.73 -7.58
N ARG A 129 -13.48 12.08 -8.49
CA ARG A 129 -14.24 13.36 -8.45
C ARG A 129 -14.98 13.53 -7.12
N ASP A 130 -15.01 14.74 -6.56
CA ASP A 130 -15.78 14.93 -5.33
C ASP A 130 -17.28 14.76 -5.57
N ARG A 131 -17.93 14.06 -4.64
CA ARG A 131 -19.38 13.87 -4.61
C ARG A 131 -19.80 13.86 -3.14
N PRO A 132 -20.89 14.56 -2.76
CA PRO A 132 -21.38 14.55 -1.38
C PRO A 132 -21.58 13.12 -0.86
N GLY A 133 -21.08 12.86 0.35
CA GLY A 133 -21.16 11.54 1.00
C GLY A 133 -20.23 10.47 0.44
N ARG A 134 -19.41 10.76 -0.58
CA ARG A 134 -18.40 9.83 -1.10
C ARG A 134 -17.04 10.09 -0.43
N PRO A 135 -16.42 9.10 0.22
CA PRO A 135 -15.08 9.25 0.77
C PRO A 135 -14.03 9.13 -0.35
N SER A 136 -13.95 10.13 -1.23
CA SER A 136 -13.11 10.09 -2.44
C SER A 136 -11.62 9.93 -2.14
N LEU A 137 -11.09 10.55 -1.08
CA LEU A 137 -9.71 10.35 -0.66
C LEU A 137 -9.46 8.92 -0.18
N ALA A 138 -10.41 8.34 0.54
CA ALA A 138 -10.30 6.94 0.97
C ALA A 138 -10.33 5.99 -0.24
N LEU A 139 -11.13 6.30 -1.26
CA LEU A 139 -11.14 5.54 -2.51
C LEU A 139 -9.81 5.66 -3.25
N ASP A 140 -9.22 6.85 -3.29
CA ASP A 140 -7.91 7.10 -3.90
C ASP A 140 -6.79 6.34 -3.19
N LEU A 141 -6.66 6.51 -1.88
CA LEU A 141 -5.65 5.86 -1.07
C LEU A 141 -5.81 4.33 -1.07
N MET A 142 -7.05 3.84 -1.12
CA MET A 142 -7.32 2.41 -1.21
C MET A 142 -6.77 1.77 -2.50
N GLU A 143 -6.59 2.53 -3.60
CA GLU A 143 -6.08 1.96 -4.86
C GLU A 143 -4.70 1.31 -4.67
N GLU A 144 -3.88 1.80 -3.73
CA GLU A 144 -2.56 1.23 -3.41
C GLU A 144 -2.67 -0.18 -2.80
N PHE A 145 -3.75 -0.46 -2.07
CA PHE A 145 -3.89 -1.68 -1.27
C PHE A 145 -4.73 -2.76 -1.93
N ARG A 146 -5.59 -2.42 -2.90
CA ARG A 146 -6.53 -3.39 -3.51
C ARG A 146 -5.84 -4.65 -4.02
N PRO A 147 -4.77 -4.58 -4.86
CA PRO A 147 -4.17 -5.78 -5.41
C PRO A 147 -3.50 -6.66 -4.33
N VAL A 148 -2.85 -6.04 -3.35
CA VAL A 148 -2.01 -6.75 -2.37
C VAL A 148 -2.75 -7.27 -1.15
N VAL A 149 -3.85 -6.60 -0.77
CA VAL A 149 -4.67 -6.96 0.39
C VAL A 149 -5.93 -7.70 -0.05
N ALA A 150 -6.82 -7.02 -0.79
CA ALA A 150 -8.16 -7.52 -1.07
C ALA A 150 -8.14 -8.62 -2.15
N ASP A 151 -7.54 -8.36 -3.30
CA ASP A 151 -7.59 -9.29 -4.44
C ASP A 151 -6.89 -10.61 -4.12
N ARG A 152 -5.70 -10.53 -3.53
CA ARG A 152 -4.97 -11.72 -3.08
C ARG A 152 -5.71 -12.49 -2.01
N LEU A 153 -6.42 -11.82 -1.09
CA LEU A 153 -7.23 -12.51 -0.10
C LEU A 153 -8.41 -13.22 -0.77
N ALA A 154 -9.07 -12.60 -1.75
CA ALA A 154 -10.14 -13.23 -2.52
C ALA A 154 -9.65 -14.51 -3.22
N LEU A 155 -8.50 -14.42 -3.91
CA LEU A 155 -7.88 -15.57 -4.56
C LEU A 155 -7.53 -16.67 -3.55
N SER A 156 -6.94 -16.33 -2.40
CA SER A 156 -6.65 -17.30 -1.35
C SER A 156 -7.90 -17.99 -0.80
N LEU A 157 -8.96 -17.22 -0.52
CA LEU A 157 -10.22 -17.76 0.00
C LEU A 157 -10.85 -18.77 -0.97
N ILE A 158 -10.80 -18.49 -2.28
CA ILE A 158 -11.31 -19.37 -3.34
C ILE A 158 -10.40 -20.58 -3.51
N ASN A 159 -9.10 -20.37 -3.68
CA ASN A 159 -8.14 -21.43 -4.00
C ASN A 159 -7.95 -22.42 -2.86
N LEU A 160 -8.06 -21.96 -1.61
CA LEU A 160 -8.00 -22.82 -0.41
C LEU A 160 -9.35 -23.44 -0.03
N GLY A 161 -10.42 -23.18 -0.81
CA GLY A 161 -11.74 -23.76 -0.54
C GLY A 161 -12.44 -23.23 0.72
N GLN A 162 -12.00 -22.08 1.24
CA GLN A 162 -12.56 -21.46 2.45
C GLN A 162 -13.94 -20.85 2.16
N VAL A 163 -14.13 -20.31 0.95
CA VAL A 163 -15.45 -19.96 0.43
C VAL A 163 -15.83 -20.95 -0.68
N LYS A 164 -17.12 -21.28 -0.75
CA LYS A 164 -17.69 -22.27 -1.68
C LYS A 164 -18.94 -21.70 -2.34
N ALA A 165 -19.36 -22.28 -3.47
CA ALA A 165 -20.52 -21.85 -4.24
C ALA A 165 -21.79 -21.69 -3.39
N LYS A 166 -22.01 -22.61 -2.43
CA LYS A 166 -23.14 -22.62 -1.49
C LYS A 166 -23.24 -21.39 -0.57
N GLY A 167 -22.16 -20.63 -0.44
CA GLY A 167 -22.13 -19.39 0.36
C GLY A 167 -22.63 -18.15 -0.40
N PHE A 168 -23.14 -18.34 -1.62
CA PHE A 168 -23.57 -17.27 -2.50
C PHE A 168 -24.91 -17.62 -3.14
N GLU A 169 -25.86 -16.70 -3.05
CA GLU A 169 -27.18 -16.77 -3.66
C GLU A 169 -27.19 -15.96 -4.96
N ILE A 170 -27.70 -16.54 -6.04
CA ILE A 170 -27.96 -15.83 -7.30
C ILE A 170 -29.45 -15.50 -7.31
N ARG A 171 -29.79 -14.21 -7.31
CA ARG A 171 -31.17 -13.75 -7.37
C ARG A 171 -31.72 -13.82 -8.78
N GLU A 172 -33.03 -13.75 -8.93
CA GLU A 172 -33.73 -13.74 -10.23
C GLU A 172 -33.22 -12.63 -11.17
N SER A 173 -32.78 -11.50 -10.62
CA SER A 173 -32.19 -10.40 -11.38
C SER A 173 -30.76 -10.66 -11.90
N GLY A 174 -30.18 -11.83 -11.60
CA GLY A 174 -28.77 -12.15 -11.86
C GLY A 174 -27.79 -11.56 -10.85
N ALA A 175 -28.27 -10.76 -9.87
CA ALA A 175 -27.42 -10.23 -8.80
C ALA A 175 -26.98 -11.33 -7.84
N VAL A 176 -25.69 -11.34 -7.50
CA VAL A 176 -25.10 -12.33 -6.58
C VAL A 176 -24.95 -11.74 -5.18
N MET A 177 -25.53 -12.40 -4.18
CA MET A 177 -25.46 -12.02 -2.77
C MET A 177 -24.63 -13.02 -1.96
N MET A 178 -23.96 -12.53 -0.92
CA MET A 178 -23.15 -13.34 -0.02
C MET A 178 -23.93 -13.65 1.27
N GLU A 179 -24.06 -14.94 1.55
CA GLU A 179 -24.71 -15.47 2.74
C GLU A 179 -23.92 -15.15 4.02
N ASP A 180 -24.60 -15.15 5.16
CA ASP A 180 -24.02 -14.71 6.44
C ASP A 180 -22.84 -15.59 6.89
N GLU A 181 -22.90 -16.91 6.71
CA GLU A 181 -21.80 -17.82 7.05
C GLU A 181 -20.56 -17.59 6.17
N ALA A 182 -20.76 -17.34 4.87
CA ALA A 182 -19.67 -16.96 3.98
C ALA A 182 -19.09 -15.59 4.37
N ARG A 183 -19.95 -14.62 4.69
CA ARG A 183 -19.56 -13.28 5.16
C ARG A 183 -18.71 -13.36 6.43
N LYS A 184 -19.11 -14.17 7.41
CA LYS A 184 -18.36 -14.41 8.64
C LYS A 184 -16.98 -15.01 8.35
N THR A 185 -16.91 -15.98 7.45
CA THR A 185 -15.65 -16.60 7.02
C THR A 185 -14.70 -15.57 6.40
N VAL A 186 -15.22 -14.71 5.51
CA VAL A 186 -14.45 -13.65 4.86
C VAL A 186 -13.96 -12.61 5.90
N LEU A 187 -14.82 -12.21 6.84
CA LEU A 187 -14.46 -11.27 7.90
C LEU A 187 -13.32 -11.80 8.78
N VAL A 188 -13.41 -13.05 9.25
CA VAL A 188 -12.37 -13.69 10.06
C VAL A 188 -11.05 -13.76 9.29
N ALA A 189 -11.09 -14.17 8.02
CA ALA A 189 -9.90 -14.24 7.18
C ALA A 189 -9.27 -12.85 6.93
N TYR A 190 -10.10 -11.82 6.72
CA TYR A 190 -9.66 -10.45 6.55
C TYR A 190 -8.98 -9.92 7.82
N GLN A 191 -9.55 -10.14 9.01
CA GLN A 191 -8.92 -9.75 10.27
C GLN A 191 -7.59 -10.48 10.50
N LYS A 192 -7.55 -11.79 10.27
CA LYS A 192 -6.30 -12.57 10.35
C LYS A 192 -5.25 -12.06 9.37
N ARG A 193 -5.66 -11.68 8.16
CA ARG A 193 -4.77 -11.09 7.15
C ARG A 193 -4.19 -9.76 7.64
N LYS A 194 -4.99 -8.89 8.27
CA LYS A 194 -4.50 -7.63 8.85
C LYS A 194 -3.46 -7.83 9.95
N GLN A 195 -3.53 -8.93 10.70
CA GLN A 195 -2.56 -9.26 11.75
C GLN A 195 -1.25 -9.86 11.22
N SER A 196 -1.19 -10.24 9.93
CA SER A 196 0.05 -10.79 9.36
C SER A 196 1.19 -9.78 9.41
N GLU A 197 2.36 -10.21 9.89
CA GLU A 197 3.55 -9.38 9.94
C GLU A 197 4.17 -9.25 8.55
N ILE A 198 4.55 -8.03 8.22
CA ILE A 198 5.30 -7.69 7.01
C ILE A 198 6.41 -6.71 7.38
N VAL A 199 7.49 -6.74 6.60
CA VAL A 199 8.51 -5.69 6.68
C VAL A 199 8.09 -4.57 5.75
N HIS A 200 7.81 -3.39 6.30
CA HIS A 200 7.43 -2.25 5.49
C HIS A 200 8.60 -1.86 4.57
N PRO A 201 8.40 -1.79 3.24
CA PRO A 201 9.50 -1.62 2.28
C PRO A 201 10.28 -0.31 2.46
N PHE A 202 9.60 0.77 2.87
CA PHE A 202 10.26 2.02 3.23
C PHE A 202 10.80 2.08 4.66
N LEU A 203 9.97 1.77 5.66
CA LEU A 203 10.34 1.97 7.08
C LEU A 203 11.39 0.96 7.54
N GLN A 204 11.46 -0.20 6.86
CA GLN A 204 12.29 -1.35 7.24
C GLN A 204 11.98 -1.82 8.67
N GLU A 205 10.71 -1.71 9.06
CA GLU A 205 10.19 -2.15 10.34
C GLU A 205 9.21 -3.30 10.13
N LYS A 206 9.22 -4.25 11.08
CA LYS A 206 8.17 -5.26 11.15
C LYS A 206 6.91 -4.62 11.70
N MET A 207 5.82 -4.73 10.95
CA MET A 207 4.51 -4.26 11.39
C MET A 207 3.40 -5.17 10.87
N GLN A 208 2.26 -5.12 11.55
CA GLN A 208 1.06 -5.78 11.08
C GLN A 208 0.55 -5.11 9.81
N LEU A 209 0.09 -5.89 8.83
CA LEU A 209 -0.44 -5.40 7.57
C LEU A 209 -1.55 -4.35 7.77
N GLY A 210 -2.40 -4.52 8.78
CA GLY A 210 -3.49 -3.57 9.08
C GLY A 210 -2.99 -2.18 9.49
N LEU A 211 -1.77 -2.06 10.00
CA LEU A 211 -1.16 -0.76 10.33
C LEU A 211 -0.63 -0.02 9.09
N LEU A 212 -0.52 -0.68 7.94
CA LEU A 212 -0.08 -0.02 6.70
C LEU A 212 -1.03 1.10 6.28
N PHE A 213 -2.33 0.91 6.47
CA PHE A 213 -3.32 1.93 6.09
C PHE A 213 -3.09 3.22 6.86
N HIS A 214 -2.84 3.10 8.17
CA HIS A 214 -2.51 4.24 9.03
C HIS A 214 -1.15 4.83 8.69
N ALA A 215 -0.12 4.00 8.47
CA ALA A 215 1.20 4.48 8.07
C ALA A 215 1.14 5.30 6.78
N GLN A 216 0.42 4.81 5.77
CA GLN A 216 0.28 5.49 4.48
C GLN A 216 -0.57 6.76 4.58
N ALA A 217 -1.64 6.75 5.38
CA ALA A 217 -2.39 7.96 5.69
C ALA A 217 -1.51 9.01 6.39
N LEU A 218 -0.63 8.59 7.30
CA LEU A 218 0.27 9.50 7.99
C LEU A 218 1.37 10.05 7.07
N LEU A 219 1.92 9.23 6.17
CA LEU A 219 2.83 9.70 5.11
C LEU A 219 2.14 10.74 4.21
N LEU A 220 0.87 10.52 3.86
CA LEU A 220 0.08 11.49 3.10
C LEU A 220 -0.09 12.80 3.87
N ALA A 221 -0.48 12.73 5.15
CA ALA A 221 -0.67 13.92 5.99
C ALA A 221 0.62 14.73 6.16
N ARG A 222 1.77 14.04 6.31
CA ARG A 222 3.09 14.67 6.38
C ARG A 222 3.47 15.36 5.06
N PHE A 223 3.22 14.71 3.93
CA PHE A 223 3.44 15.36 2.62
C PHE A 223 2.57 16.62 2.45
N LEU A 224 1.28 16.56 2.80
CA LEU A 224 0.38 17.71 2.67
C LEU A 224 0.77 18.89 3.57
N ARG A 225 1.40 18.62 4.72
CA ARG A 225 1.97 19.67 5.60
C ARG A 225 3.30 20.23 5.10
N GLY A 226 3.87 19.65 4.04
CA GLY A 226 5.20 20.00 3.54
C GLY A 226 6.34 19.41 4.39
N ASP A 227 6.07 18.43 5.24
CA ASP A 227 7.10 17.72 6.02
C ASP A 227 7.87 16.69 5.18
N LEU A 228 7.33 16.32 4.02
CA LEU A 228 7.93 15.43 3.02
C LEU A 228 7.91 16.12 1.66
N ASP A 229 8.98 15.96 0.89
CA ASP A 229 9.11 16.58 -0.44
C ASP A 229 8.36 15.79 -1.53
N GLY A 230 8.04 14.53 -1.25
CA GLY A 230 7.23 13.66 -2.10
C GLY A 230 6.35 12.72 -1.29
N TYR A 231 5.11 12.53 -1.73
CA TYR A 231 4.22 11.48 -1.20
C TYR A 231 4.59 10.10 -1.74
N ASP A 232 5.10 10.09 -2.98
CA ASP A 232 5.64 8.89 -3.59
C ASP A 232 6.96 8.61 -2.89
N VAL A 233 6.89 7.81 -1.84
CA VAL A 233 8.06 7.22 -1.22
C VAL A 233 8.67 6.32 -2.28
N SER A 234 9.64 6.88 -3.00
CA SER A 234 10.34 6.32 -4.15
C SER A 234 10.77 4.88 -3.90
N THR A 235 9.87 3.97 -4.22
CA THR A 235 10.14 2.54 -4.43
C THR A 235 9.93 2.15 -5.89
N THR A 236 9.48 3.11 -6.69
CA THR A 236 9.19 3.03 -8.13
C THR A 236 10.41 3.30 -9.01
N SER A 237 11.47 3.96 -8.51
CA SER A 237 12.74 4.08 -9.23
C SER A 237 13.64 2.86 -8.98
N THR A 238 14.26 2.35 -10.03
CA THR A 238 15.23 1.25 -9.97
C THR A 238 16.45 1.72 -9.16
N GLY A 239 16.50 1.41 -7.86
CA GLY A 239 17.61 1.80 -6.97
C GLY A 239 17.23 2.68 -5.78
N GLY A 240 16.09 3.37 -5.81
CA GLY A 240 15.63 4.25 -4.72
C GLY A 240 15.49 3.53 -3.37
N GLN A 241 15.00 2.29 -3.37
CA GLN A 241 14.97 1.45 -2.16
C GLN A 241 16.37 1.16 -1.59
N ARG A 242 17.38 0.96 -2.43
CA ARG A 242 18.75 0.68 -1.97
C ARG A 242 19.38 1.93 -1.39
N ARG A 243 19.13 3.08 -2.02
CA ARG A 243 19.58 4.40 -1.60
C ARG A 243 18.99 4.79 -0.24
N LEU A 244 17.66 4.74 -0.10
CA LEU A 244 16.95 5.00 1.15
C LEU A 244 17.35 4.02 2.28
N ARG A 245 17.72 2.77 1.95
CA ARG A 245 18.29 1.82 2.92
C ARG A 245 19.67 2.26 3.41
N ARG A 246 20.52 2.84 2.55
CA ARG A 246 21.83 3.34 2.96
C ARG A 246 21.72 4.61 3.81
N VAL A 247 20.81 5.53 3.46
CA VAL A 247 20.43 6.68 4.30
C VAL A 247 19.95 6.21 5.68
N ALA A 248 18.99 5.28 5.70
CA ALA A 248 18.48 4.71 6.94
C ALA A 248 19.55 4.02 7.80
N LYS A 249 20.49 3.31 7.15
CA LYS A 249 21.60 2.67 7.85
C LYS A 249 22.54 3.73 8.43
N ALA A 250 22.91 4.74 7.65
CA ALA A 250 23.75 5.84 8.10
C ALA A 250 23.16 6.53 9.35
N CYS A 251 21.86 6.81 9.39
CA CYS A 251 21.24 7.39 10.59
C CYS A 251 21.24 6.44 11.79
N LYS A 252 20.99 5.14 11.57
CA LYS A 252 20.98 4.11 12.63
C LYS A 252 22.37 3.82 13.21
N ASP A 253 23.44 4.10 12.47
CA ASP A 253 24.81 3.96 12.97
C ASP A 253 25.10 4.97 14.11
N TYR A 254 24.32 6.06 14.23
CA TYR A 254 24.50 7.13 15.22
C TYR A 254 23.24 7.42 16.05
N GLY A 255 22.24 6.54 15.99
CA GLY A 255 20.95 6.86 16.59
C GLY A 255 19.87 5.83 16.37
N GLN A 256 18.63 6.25 16.60
CA GLN A 256 17.46 5.41 16.46
C GLN A 256 16.47 5.99 15.46
N ARG A 257 15.69 5.10 14.86
CA ARG A 257 14.52 5.51 14.09
C ARG A 257 13.39 5.79 15.07
N VAL A 258 12.82 6.98 14.99
CA VAL A 258 11.70 7.40 15.84
C VAL A 258 10.40 7.03 15.16
N GLN A 259 10.27 7.44 13.90
CA GLN A 259 9.08 7.18 13.10
C GLN A 259 9.36 7.39 11.62
N PHE A 260 9.05 6.39 10.81
CA PHE A 260 9.32 6.43 9.37
C PHE A 260 10.73 6.94 9.07
N SER A 261 10.92 7.90 8.16
CA SER A 261 12.22 8.50 7.84
C SER A 261 12.69 9.58 8.81
N VAL A 262 12.18 9.60 10.04
CA VAL A 262 12.66 10.47 11.12
C VAL A 262 13.56 9.65 12.04
N PHE A 263 14.74 10.18 12.28
CA PHE A 263 15.76 9.58 13.12
C PHE A 263 16.20 10.59 14.18
N GLU A 264 16.40 10.06 15.38
CA GLU A 264 17.06 10.76 16.47
C GLU A 264 18.50 10.25 16.53
N CYS A 265 19.42 11.09 16.09
CA CYS A 265 20.86 10.82 16.12
C CYS A 265 21.52 11.66 17.21
N ILE A 266 22.30 11.01 18.06
CA ILE A 266 23.12 11.67 19.08
C ILE A 266 24.55 11.65 18.55
N VAL A 267 25.04 12.82 18.13
CA VAL A 267 26.34 12.96 17.50
C VAL A 267 27.09 14.16 18.08
N ASP A 268 28.40 14.01 18.25
CA ASP A 268 29.29 15.14 18.50
C ASP A 268 29.54 15.96 17.22
N PRO A 269 30.17 17.15 17.28
CA PRO A 269 30.40 17.99 16.10
C PRO A 269 31.21 17.32 14.97
N ALA A 270 32.15 16.44 15.30
CA ALA A 270 32.96 15.73 14.31
C ALA A 270 32.14 14.60 13.65
N GLN A 271 31.42 13.82 14.45
CA GLN A 271 30.49 12.80 13.98
C GLN A 271 29.37 13.41 13.12
N TRP A 272 28.87 14.59 13.48
CA TRP A 272 27.89 15.33 12.70
C TRP A 272 28.41 15.67 11.30
N ALA A 273 29.64 16.17 11.19
CA ALA A 273 30.24 16.48 9.89
C ALA A 273 30.30 15.23 8.98
N VAL A 274 30.72 14.10 9.54
CA VAL A 274 30.79 12.81 8.83
C VAL A 274 29.41 12.30 8.43
N LEU A 275 28.47 12.28 9.37
CA LEU A 275 27.10 11.80 9.14
C LEU A 275 26.40 12.68 8.09
N ARG A 276 26.50 14.01 8.21
CA ARG A 276 25.91 14.95 7.25
C ARG A 276 26.44 14.69 5.84
N GLN A 277 27.75 14.57 5.67
CA GLN A 277 28.35 14.34 4.36
C GLN A 277 27.89 12.99 3.80
N ARG A 278 27.93 11.92 4.60
CA ARG A 278 27.47 10.59 4.19
C ARG A 278 26.00 10.59 3.78
N LEU A 279 25.14 11.36 4.44
CA LEU A 279 23.74 11.45 4.07
C LEU A 279 23.55 12.21 2.75
N ILE A 280 24.30 13.29 2.53
CA ILE A 280 24.28 14.06 1.28
C ILE A 280 24.75 13.20 0.10
N ASP A 281 25.84 12.46 0.27
CA ASP A 281 26.40 11.58 -0.78
C ASP A 281 25.44 10.42 -1.13
N GLU A 282 24.55 10.08 -0.20
CA GLU A 282 23.61 8.98 -0.37
C GLU A 282 22.27 9.41 -0.94
N ILE A 283 21.93 10.70 -1.05
CA ILE A 283 20.64 11.13 -1.61
C ILE A 283 20.75 11.56 -3.08
N GLU A 284 19.63 11.54 -3.78
CA GLU A 284 19.49 12.22 -5.07
C GLU A 284 18.66 13.49 -4.87
N GLU A 285 19.29 14.67 -4.96
CA GLU A 285 18.66 15.96 -4.61
C GLU A 285 17.40 16.30 -5.43
N GLU A 286 17.26 15.72 -6.63
CA GLU A 286 16.05 15.88 -7.46
C GLU A 286 14.87 15.01 -7.00
N GLN A 287 15.12 14.02 -6.13
CA GLN A 287 14.14 13.01 -5.72
C GLN A 287 13.95 12.90 -4.21
N ASP A 288 14.95 13.24 -3.41
CA ASP A 288 14.99 13.07 -1.97
C ASP A 288 15.24 14.40 -1.26
N SER A 289 14.90 14.43 0.03
CA SER A 289 15.18 15.59 0.87
C SER A 289 15.73 15.21 2.24
N LEU A 290 16.63 16.05 2.72
CA LEU A 290 17.20 15.97 4.07
C LEU A 290 16.88 17.24 4.82
N ARG A 291 16.29 17.09 6.01
CA ARG A 291 16.08 18.18 6.96
C ARG A 291 16.71 17.81 8.28
N PHE A 292 17.51 18.72 8.81
CA PHE A 292 18.24 18.53 10.05
C PHE A 292 17.71 19.48 11.12
N TYR A 293 17.21 18.92 12.21
CA TYR A 293 16.69 19.68 13.34
C TYR A 293 17.63 19.51 14.53
N PHE A 294 18.22 20.61 15.00
CA PHE A 294 19.16 20.60 16.12
C PHE A 294 18.42 20.87 17.44
N LEU A 295 18.37 19.85 18.31
CA LEU A 295 17.71 19.96 19.61
C LEU A 295 18.62 20.51 20.72
N GLY A 296 19.94 20.54 20.48
CA GLY A 296 20.96 21.04 21.42
C GLY A 296 21.23 20.06 22.58
N SER A 297 22.20 20.40 23.43
CA SER A 297 22.60 19.55 24.57
C SER A 297 21.50 19.35 25.62
N ASN A 298 20.55 20.28 25.71
CA ASN A 298 19.40 20.21 26.63
C ASN A 298 18.15 19.58 26.01
N TRP A 299 18.29 18.74 24.98
CA TRP A 299 17.18 18.15 24.24
C TRP A 299 16.19 17.37 25.13
N LYS A 300 16.66 16.73 26.22
CA LYS A 300 15.83 15.92 27.12
C LYS A 300 14.63 16.67 27.72
N ARG A 301 14.73 17.99 27.89
CA ARG A 301 13.61 18.84 28.38
C ARG A 301 12.70 19.35 27.27
N ARG A 302 13.05 19.10 26.01
CA ARG A 302 12.34 19.58 24.81
C ARG A 302 11.57 18.46 24.12
N VAL A 303 11.67 17.23 24.62
CA VAL A 303 11.03 16.05 24.06
C VAL A 303 10.11 15.46 25.12
N GLU A 304 8.82 15.38 24.81
CA GLU A 304 7.80 14.72 25.63
C GLU A 304 7.25 13.52 24.85
N HIS A 305 7.21 12.35 25.49
CA HIS A 305 6.75 11.11 24.87
C HIS A 305 5.52 10.57 25.60
N ILE A 306 4.46 10.27 24.83
CA ILE A 306 3.19 9.71 25.32
C ILE A 306 2.86 8.48 24.44
N GLY A 307 2.83 7.27 25.00
CA GLY A 307 2.46 6.07 24.24
C GLY A 307 3.10 4.74 24.68
N ALA A 308 2.79 3.66 23.95
CA ALA A 308 2.97 2.26 24.37
C ALA A 308 4.40 1.70 24.31
N LYS A 309 5.36 2.37 23.65
CA LYS A 309 6.77 1.96 23.64
C LYS A 309 7.62 3.10 24.17
N ALA A 310 8.28 2.91 25.31
CA ALA A 310 9.28 3.87 25.77
C ALA A 310 10.41 3.97 24.72
N GLY A 311 10.82 5.18 24.37
CA GLY A 311 12.06 5.39 23.63
C GLY A 311 13.24 4.82 24.43
N PHE A 312 14.22 4.20 23.75
CA PHE A 312 15.42 3.69 24.40
C PHE A 312 16.32 4.88 24.79
N ASP A 313 16.77 4.94 26.04
CA ASP A 313 17.72 5.96 26.50
C ASP A 313 19.13 5.61 25.97
N GLN A 314 19.50 6.22 24.86
CA GLN A 314 20.81 6.01 24.20
C GLN A 314 22.01 6.45 25.05
N GLU A 315 21.78 7.30 26.06
CA GLU A 315 22.81 7.73 27.03
C GLU A 315 22.65 7.04 28.39
N GLY A 316 21.66 6.16 28.53
CA GLY A 316 21.41 5.42 29.75
C GLY A 316 22.53 4.41 30.04
N PRO A 317 22.74 4.04 31.31
CA PRO A 317 23.71 3.00 31.66
C PRO A 317 23.37 1.70 30.91
N LEU A 318 24.38 1.12 30.24
CA LEU A 318 24.30 -0.21 29.64
C LEU A 318 24.03 -1.24 30.73
N ILE A 319 22.83 -1.82 30.75
CA ILE A 319 22.53 -3.00 31.55
C ILE A 319 22.84 -4.21 30.66
N ILE A 320 23.94 -4.90 30.98
CA ILE A 320 24.33 -6.20 30.39
C ILE A 320 23.63 -7.30 31.19
#